data_AF-A0A7V9VXK1-F1
#
_entry.id   AF-A0A7V9VXK1-F1
#
_cell.length_a   1.000
_cell.length_b   1.000
_cell.length_c   1.000
_cell.angle_alpha   90.00
_cell.angle_beta   90.00
_cell.angle_gamma   90.00
#
_symmetry.space_group_name_H-M   'P 1'
#
loop_
_entity.id
_entity.type
_entity.pdbx_description
1 polymer ?
#
loop_
_entity_poly.entity_id
_entity_poly.type
_entity_poly.pdbx_seq_one_letter_code
_entity_poly.pdbx_strand_id
1 'polypeptide(L)'
;MLRTRFTDLIGCTVPIHQAGLGSLVNPKLAAAVANAGGQGMVSWNNMPPDVLTAQLAEARRQTQGIIGVNFLVPDLADARDYIAQCVDVAANRANVIDFFWAEPDAQLIERAHAGGTLVCWQVGSLAEAVAAANAGCDFIVVQGIESGGHVRGRVGLLALLDQTLETVDVPVLAAGGIGTGRALAAVLAAGADGARIGTRFVVAEEAEAHPTYVQALIAAEAEDTVYTGAFSVGWPDAPHRCLRSAIEEATAFEGDVVGERFAAHEQKRVPVHRFQSMTATQDTTG
;
A
#
# COMPACT_ATOMS: atom_id res chain seq x y z
N MET A 1 -11.02 -5.23 23.47
CA MET A 1 -10.23 -4.92 22.26
C MET A 1 -9.31 -3.76 22.59
N LEU A 2 -8.10 -3.74 22.02
CA LEU A 2 -7.18 -2.62 22.17
C LEU A 2 -7.76 -1.41 21.44
N ARG A 3 -7.93 -0.28 22.13
CA ARG A 3 -8.38 0.98 21.54
C ARG A 3 -7.19 1.90 21.33
N THR A 4 -7.07 2.46 20.13
CA THR A 4 -6.11 3.49 19.75
C THR A 4 -6.87 4.63 19.06
N ARG A 5 -6.20 5.76 18.80
CA ARG A 5 -6.85 6.87 18.07
C ARG A 5 -7.26 6.45 16.68
N PHE A 6 -6.49 5.56 16.04
CA PHE A 6 -6.81 4.99 14.74
C PHE A 6 -8.07 4.10 14.78
N THR A 7 -8.19 3.16 15.73
CA THR A 7 -9.39 2.31 15.81
C THR A 7 -10.64 3.13 16.11
N ASP A 8 -10.50 4.16 16.94
CA ASP A 8 -11.60 5.06 17.28
C ASP A 8 -11.99 5.95 16.09
N LEU A 9 -11.02 6.41 15.30
CA LEU A 9 -11.25 7.25 14.12
C LEU A 9 -11.99 6.50 13.00
N ILE A 10 -11.52 5.30 12.64
CA ILE A 10 -12.03 4.59 11.46
C ILE A 10 -13.10 3.52 11.79
N GLY A 11 -13.22 3.14 13.06
CA GLY A 11 -14.20 2.15 13.53
C GLY A 11 -13.78 0.68 13.36
N CYS A 12 -12.50 0.39 13.10
CA CYS A 12 -11.99 -0.99 13.09
C CYS A 12 -11.73 -1.48 14.52
N THR A 13 -11.57 -2.80 14.71
CA THR A 13 -11.39 -3.41 16.05
C THR A 13 -9.95 -3.82 16.35
N VAL A 14 -9.10 -3.82 15.33
CA VAL A 14 -7.68 -4.15 15.40
C VAL A 14 -6.89 -3.00 14.73
N PRO A 15 -5.83 -2.45 15.36
CA PRO A 15 -5.07 -1.32 14.81
C PRO A 15 -4.09 -1.76 13.70
N ILE A 16 -4.62 -2.50 12.73
CA ILE A 16 -3.90 -3.00 11.55
C ILE A 16 -4.54 -2.39 10.31
N HIS A 17 -3.73 -1.64 9.58
CA HIS A 17 -4.00 -1.12 8.27
C HIS A 17 -3.29 -2.02 7.26
N GLN A 18 -4.01 -2.63 6.33
CA GLN A 18 -3.36 -3.39 5.26
C GLN A 18 -2.57 -2.43 4.35
N ALA A 19 -1.44 -2.83 3.78
CA ALA A 19 -0.66 -1.96 2.88
C ALA A 19 -1.11 -2.11 1.42
N GLY A 20 -1.02 -1.06 0.61
CA GLY A 20 -1.05 -1.20 -0.85
C GLY A 20 0.09 -2.11 -1.33
N LEU A 21 -0.24 -3.19 -2.05
CA LEU A 21 0.65 -4.25 -2.53
C LEU A 21 0.38 -4.52 -4.02
N GLY A 22 0.26 -3.46 -4.80
CA GLY A 22 0.06 -3.53 -6.26
C GLY A 22 -1.14 -4.39 -6.65
N SER A 23 -0.91 -5.44 -7.44
CA SER A 23 -1.97 -6.33 -7.95
C SER A 23 -2.48 -7.35 -6.93
N LEU A 24 -1.85 -7.48 -5.76
CA LEU A 24 -2.26 -8.43 -4.72
C LEU A 24 -3.42 -7.90 -3.84
N VAL A 25 -3.64 -6.59 -3.88
CA VAL A 25 -4.64 -5.91 -3.04
C VAL A 25 -5.96 -5.87 -3.77
N ASN A 26 -6.63 -7.03 -3.70
CA ASN A 26 -7.86 -7.34 -4.41
C ASN A 26 -9.07 -7.36 -3.42
N PRO A 27 -10.31 -7.45 -3.92
CA PRO A 27 -11.52 -7.45 -3.09
C PRO A 27 -11.58 -8.56 -2.03
N LYS A 28 -11.03 -9.74 -2.34
CA LYS A 28 -11.01 -10.91 -1.45
C LYS A 28 -10.09 -10.66 -0.26
N LEU A 29 -8.87 -10.18 -0.51
CA LEU A 29 -7.94 -9.80 0.56
C LEU A 29 -8.50 -8.65 1.40
N ALA A 30 -9.07 -7.62 0.75
CA ALA A 30 -9.69 -6.49 1.44
C ALA A 30 -10.76 -6.95 2.43
N ALA A 31 -11.67 -7.80 1.96
CA ALA A 31 -12.78 -8.32 2.75
C ALA A 31 -12.30 -9.23 3.89
N ALA A 32 -11.31 -10.09 3.64
CA ALA A 32 -10.74 -10.96 4.66
C ALA A 32 -10.12 -10.16 5.82
N VAL A 33 -9.32 -9.13 5.51
CA VAL A 33 -8.73 -8.26 6.54
C VAL A 33 -9.81 -7.48 7.31
N ALA A 34 -10.79 -6.93 6.60
CA ALA A 34 -11.89 -6.19 7.20
C ALA A 34 -12.75 -7.07 8.13
N ASN A 35 -13.06 -8.30 7.71
CA ASN A 35 -13.81 -9.28 8.51
C ASN A 35 -13.02 -9.74 9.74
N ALA A 36 -11.68 -9.76 9.67
CA ALA A 36 -10.80 -10.03 10.80
C ALA A 36 -10.66 -8.84 11.77
N GLY A 37 -11.27 -7.69 11.46
CA GLY A 37 -11.32 -6.52 12.33
C GLY A 37 -10.26 -5.46 12.05
N GLY A 38 -9.37 -5.69 11.08
CA GLY A 38 -8.47 -4.65 10.57
C GLY A 38 -9.17 -3.75 9.55
N GLN A 39 -8.38 -2.89 8.90
CA GLN A 39 -8.80 -2.18 7.69
C GLN A 39 -8.15 -2.86 6.48
N GLY A 40 -8.98 -3.32 5.54
CA GLY A 40 -8.53 -3.90 4.27
C GLY A 40 -8.57 -2.86 3.15
N MET A 41 -7.83 -3.07 2.06
CA MET A 41 -7.86 -2.16 0.90
C MET A 41 -8.02 -2.91 -0.41
N VAL A 42 -8.47 -2.16 -1.42
CA VAL A 42 -8.30 -2.48 -2.84
C VAL A 42 -7.29 -1.50 -3.43
N SER A 43 -6.37 -1.94 -4.29
CA SER A 43 -5.44 -1.02 -4.95
C SER A 43 -6.03 -0.45 -6.25
N TRP A 44 -6.03 0.87 -6.36
CA TRP A 44 -6.18 1.56 -7.63
C TRP A 44 -4.83 1.59 -8.35
N ASN A 45 -4.76 0.89 -9.48
CA ASN A 45 -3.56 0.76 -10.31
C ASN A 45 -3.83 1.35 -11.71
N ASN A 46 -4.23 2.62 -11.76
CA ASN A 46 -4.63 3.31 -13.00
C ASN A 46 -5.87 2.72 -13.71
N MET A 47 -6.69 1.94 -12.99
CA MET A 47 -7.89 1.32 -13.57
C MET A 47 -9.02 2.35 -13.81
N PRO A 48 -9.88 2.14 -14.83
CA PRO A 48 -11.03 3.01 -15.09
C PRO A 48 -12.02 3.12 -13.91
N PRO A 49 -12.78 4.24 -13.80
CA PRO A 49 -13.75 4.46 -12.73
C PRO A 49 -14.84 3.38 -12.58
N ASP A 50 -15.29 2.79 -13.68
CA ASP A 50 -16.27 1.70 -13.71
C ASP A 50 -15.66 0.39 -13.18
N VAL A 51 -14.40 0.11 -13.52
CA VAL A 51 -13.65 -1.02 -12.96
C VAL A 51 -13.44 -0.84 -11.46
N LEU A 52 -13.05 0.35 -11.01
CA LEU A 52 -12.92 0.66 -9.57
C LEU A 52 -14.27 0.49 -8.84
N THR A 53 -15.36 0.97 -9.45
CA THR A 53 -16.72 0.77 -8.92
C THR A 53 -17.04 -0.70 -8.74
N ALA A 54 -16.74 -1.54 -9.74
CA ALA A 54 -17.00 -2.98 -9.69
C ALA A 54 -16.17 -3.68 -8.61
N GLN A 55 -14.89 -3.32 -8.46
CA GLN A 55 -13.99 -3.87 -7.45
C GLN A 55 -14.46 -3.53 -6.03
N LEU A 56 -14.85 -2.27 -5.78
CA LEU A 56 -15.40 -1.85 -4.49
C LEU A 56 -16.74 -2.51 -4.18
N ALA A 57 -17.60 -2.67 -5.19
CA ALA A 57 -18.86 -3.39 -5.04
C ALA A 57 -18.63 -4.87 -4.69
N GLU A 58 -17.63 -5.52 -5.30
CA GLU A 58 -17.25 -6.90 -4.96
C GLU A 58 -16.74 -7.00 -3.51
N ALA A 59 -15.86 -6.10 -3.08
CA ALA A 59 -15.38 -6.11 -1.70
C ALA A 59 -16.55 -5.94 -0.71
N ARG A 60 -17.47 -5.01 -0.99
CA ARG A 60 -18.67 -4.76 -0.17
C ARG A 60 -19.66 -5.93 -0.13
N ARG A 61 -19.69 -6.79 -1.16
CA ARG A 61 -20.49 -8.03 -1.10
C ARG A 61 -19.96 -9.03 -0.08
N GLN A 62 -18.67 -8.97 0.23
CA GLN A 62 -17.98 -9.94 1.10
C GLN A 62 -17.76 -9.44 2.53
N THR A 63 -17.91 -8.13 2.80
CA THR A 63 -17.68 -7.56 4.13
C THR A 63 -18.57 -6.35 4.45
N GLN A 64 -18.91 -6.22 5.74
CA GLN A 64 -19.45 -4.99 6.34
C GLN A 64 -18.39 -4.21 7.13
N GLY A 65 -17.15 -4.69 7.14
CA GLY A 65 -16.03 -4.07 7.83
C GLY A 65 -15.45 -2.87 7.08
N ILE A 66 -14.32 -2.37 7.59
CA ILE A 66 -13.68 -1.17 7.07
C ILE A 66 -12.82 -1.53 5.86
N ILE A 67 -13.17 -0.98 4.70
CA ILE A 67 -12.36 -1.10 3.48
C ILE A 67 -11.90 0.27 3.00
N GLY A 68 -10.74 0.33 2.38
CA GLY A 68 -10.21 1.51 1.71
C GLY A 68 -9.80 1.28 0.26
N VAL A 69 -9.34 2.35 -0.38
CA VAL A 69 -8.68 2.29 -1.69
C VAL A 69 -7.29 2.89 -1.56
N ASN A 70 -6.26 2.13 -1.94
CA ASN A 70 -4.91 2.65 -2.08
C ASN A 70 -4.70 3.18 -3.50
N PHE A 71 -4.42 4.48 -3.62
CA PHE A 71 -3.99 5.13 -4.85
C PHE A 71 -2.47 5.22 -4.87
N LEU A 72 -1.84 4.34 -5.65
CA LEU A 72 -0.41 4.40 -5.92
C LEU A 72 -0.17 5.32 -7.13
N VAL A 73 0.24 6.56 -6.86
CA VAL A 73 0.29 7.64 -7.86
C VAL A 73 1.74 8.03 -8.16
N PRO A 74 2.32 7.65 -9.32
CA PRO A 74 3.69 8.02 -9.67
C PRO A 74 3.86 9.52 -9.86
N ASP A 75 2.92 10.14 -10.57
CA ASP A 75 2.87 11.58 -10.82
C ASP A 75 1.40 12.02 -10.91
N LEU A 76 1.10 13.17 -10.31
CA LEU A 76 -0.21 13.80 -10.38
C LEU A 76 -0.39 14.68 -11.61
N ALA A 77 0.68 15.26 -12.17
CA ALA A 77 0.57 16.35 -13.14
C ALA A 77 -0.23 15.98 -14.39
N ASP A 78 0.09 14.83 -15.00
CA ASP A 78 -0.50 14.43 -16.28
C ASP A 78 -1.85 13.69 -16.14
N ALA A 79 -2.19 13.22 -14.95
CA ALA A 79 -3.35 12.37 -14.70
C ALA A 79 -4.31 12.90 -13.63
N ARG A 80 -4.12 14.14 -13.15
CA ARG A 80 -4.87 14.73 -12.03
C ARG A 80 -6.38 14.59 -12.19
N ASP A 81 -6.92 15.00 -13.33
CA ASP A 81 -8.38 14.98 -13.55
C ASP A 81 -8.94 13.56 -13.52
N TYR A 82 -8.20 12.60 -14.07
CA TYR A 82 -8.57 11.20 -14.08
C TYR A 82 -8.48 10.56 -12.68
N ILE A 83 -7.40 10.83 -11.95
CA ILE A 83 -7.23 10.41 -10.56
C ILE A 83 -8.37 10.96 -9.72
N ALA A 84 -8.69 12.24 -9.90
CA ALA A 84 -9.70 12.90 -9.11
C ALA A 84 -11.13 12.37 -9.41
N GLN A 85 -11.42 11.96 -10.65
CA GLN A 85 -12.64 11.20 -10.96
C GLN A 85 -12.70 9.86 -10.21
N CYS A 86 -11.57 9.14 -10.13
CA CYS A 86 -11.50 7.89 -9.39
C CYS A 86 -11.60 8.11 -7.87
N VAL A 87 -11.07 9.23 -7.36
CA VAL A 87 -11.25 9.66 -5.96
C VAL A 87 -12.72 9.89 -5.66
N ASP A 88 -13.48 10.57 -6.50
CA ASP A 88 -14.93 10.75 -6.29
C ASP A 88 -15.68 9.42 -6.23
N VAL A 89 -15.29 8.45 -7.08
CA VAL A 89 -15.88 7.10 -7.05
C VAL A 89 -15.57 6.41 -5.72
N ALA A 90 -14.32 6.45 -5.28
CA ALA A 90 -13.90 5.84 -4.02
C ALA A 90 -14.56 6.53 -2.80
N ALA A 91 -14.67 7.85 -2.83
CA ALA A 91 -15.18 8.68 -1.74
C ALA A 91 -16.62 8.33 -1.33
N ASN A 92 -17.40 7.78 -2.25
CA ASN A 92 -18.79 7.40 -2.00
C ASN A 92 -18.96 5.90 -1.66
N ARG A 93 -17.88 5.12 -1.52
CA ARG A 93 -17.92 3.64 -1.49
C ARG A 93 -16.95 3.01 -0.50
N ALA A 94 -15.84 3.68 -0.22
CA ALA A 94 -14.82 3.26 0.74
C ALA A 94 -14.99 4.02 2.07
N ASN A 95 -14.35 3.52 3.13
CA ASN A 95 -14.22 4.24 4.39
C ASN A 95 -12.97 5.12 4.43
N VAL A 96 -11.94 4.70 3.68
CA VAL A 96 -10.60 5.30 3.67
C VAL A 96 -10.10 5.41 2.23
N ILE A 97 -9.48 6.54 1.89
CA ILE A 97 -8.62 6.67 0.71
C ILE A 97 -7.19 6.86 1.21
N ASP A 98 -6.29 6.03 0.70
CA ASP A 98 -4.87 6.01 1.05
C ASP A 98 -4.04 6.38 -0.17
N PHE A 99 -3.29 7.48 -0.11
CA PHE A 99 -2.41 7.90 -1.18
C PHE A 99 -0.96 7.52 -0.89
N PHE A 100 -0.24 7.07 -1.93
CA PHE A 100 1.19 6.86 -1.86
C PHE A 100 1.90 7.26 -3.15
N TRP A 101 3.17 7.60 -2.97
CA TRP A 101 4.17 8.06 -3.92
C TRP A 101 4.10 9.54 -4.29
N ALA A 102 2.96 10.05 -4.76
CA ALA A 102 2.81 11.48 -5.06
C ALA A 102 2.89 12.35 -3.79
N GLU A 103 3.14 13.66 -3.99
CA GLU A 103 3.09 14.65 -2.91
C GLU A 103 1.64 14.89 -2.43
N PRO A 104 1.43 15.18 -1.12
CA PRO A 104 0.11 15.48 -0.57
C PRO A 104 -0.65 16.57 -1.33
N ASP A 105 -1.93 16.31 -1.59
CA ASP A 105 -2.77 17.19 -2.42
C ASP A 105 -4.09 17.54 -1.74
N ALA A 106 -4.21 18.80 -1.30
CA ALA A 106 -5.38 19.28 -0.58
C ALA A 106 -6.67 19.19 -1.41
N GLN A 107 -6.62 19.33 -2.73
CA GLN A 107 -7.83 19.26 -3.57
C GLN A 107 -8.36 17.83 -3.68
N LEU A 108 -7.48 16.83 -3.77
CA LEU A 108 -7.89 15.43 -3.71
C LEU A 108 -8.48 15.07 -2.35
N ILE A 109 -7.89 15.59 -1.27
CA ILE A 109 -8.38 15.41 0.10
C ILE A 109 -9.78 16.02 0.26
N GLU A 110 -9.97 17.27 -0.17
CA GLU A 110 -11.28 17.95 -0.13
C GLU A 110 -12.36 17.17 -0.89
N ARG A 111 -12.02 16.59 -2.06
CA ARG A 111 -12.95 15.75 -2.83
C ARG A 111 -13.32 14.46 -2.10
N ALA A 112 -12.35 13.80 -1.48
CA ALA A 112 -12.61 12.62 -0.67
C ALA A 112 -13.49 12.92 0.54
N HIS A 113 -13.21 14.03 1.24
CA HIS A 113 -14.02 14.52 2.37
C HIS A 113 -15.43 14.91 1.95
N ALA A 114 -15.62 15.47 0.76
CA ALA A 114 -16.95 15.78 0.23
C ALA A 114 -17.84 14.52 0.05
N GLY A 115 -17.23 13.35 -0.12
CA GLY A 115 -17.92 12.05 -0.11
C GLY A 115 -18.07 11.42 1.28
N GLY A 116 -17.52 12.03 2.33
CA GLY A 116 -17.53 11.50 3.70
C GLY A 116 -16.49 10.41 3.96
N THR A 117 -15.46 10.31 3.14
CA THR A 117 -14.37 9.32 3.28
C THR A 117 -13.16 9.93 3.97
N LEU A 118 -12.56 9.19 4.90
CA LEU A 118 -11.32 9.59 5.56
C LEU A 118 -10.12 9.44 4.62
N VAL A 119 -9.12 10.28 4.78
CA VAL A 119 -7.92 10.28 3.94
C VAL A 119 -6.67 10.06 4.75
N CYS A 120 -5.76 9.24 4.22
CA CYS A 120 -4.40 9.17 4.69
C CYS A 120 -3.38 9.27 3.56
N TRP A 121 -2.18 9.70 3.93
CA TRP A 121 -1.02 9.71 3.05
C TRP A 121 0.12 8.93 3.68
N GLN A 122 0.77 8.08 2.89
CA GLN A 122 2.00 7.42 3.30
C GLN A 122 3.21 8.29 2.97
N VAL A 123 4.04 8.55 3.98
CA VAL A 123 5.14 9.52 3.95
C VAL A 123 6.46 8.87 4.38
N GLY A 124 7.58 9.34 3.86
CA GLY A 124 8.93 8.84 4.15
C GLY A 124 9.83 9.79 4.94
N SER A 125 9.34 10.99 5.29
CA SER A 125 10.09 12.00 6.01
C SER A 125 9.19 12.86 6.90
N LEU A 126 9.79 13.54 7.88
CA LEU A 126 9.07 14.50 8.73
C LEU A 126 8.44 15.64 7.92
N ALA A 127 9.15 16.14 6.91
CA ALA A 127 8.65 17.22 6.05
C ALA A 127 7.38 16.78 5.30
N GLU A 128 7.36 15.56 4.77
CA GLU A 128 6.16 14.98 4.14
C GLU A 128 5.03 14.74 5.15
N ALA A 129 5.35 14.26 6.36
CA ALA A 129 4.35 14.08 7.42
C ALA A 129 3.63 15.39 7.77
N VAL A 130 4.39 16.47 7.93
CA VAL A 130 3.86 17.81 8.16
C VAL A 130 3.05 18.30 6.96
N ALA A 131 3.54 18.08 5.73
CA ALA A 131 2.81 18.45 4.52
C ALA A 131 1.46 17.70 4.40
N ALA A 132 1.44 16.40 4.69
CA ALA A 132 0.22 15.60 4.66
C ALA A 132 -0.80 16.02 5.73
N ALA A 133 -0.34 16.30 6.95
CA ALA A 133 -1.18 16.82 8.01
C ALA A 133 -1.77 18.21 7.65
N ASN A 134 -0.93 19.12 7.14
CA ASN A 134 -1.36 20.46 6.71
C ASN A 134 -2.32 20.42 5.50
N ALA A 135 -2.18 19.42 4.63
CA ALA A 135 -3.09 19.21 3.50
C ALA A 135 -4.47 18.68 3.92
N GLY A 136 -4.61 18.24 5.18
CA GLY A 136 -5.89 17.81 5.75
C GLY A 136 -6.06 16.29 5.88
N CYS A 137 -4.99 15.49 5.86
CA CYS A 137 -5.12 14.05 6.11
C CYS A 137 -5.69 13.77 7.51
N ASP A 138 -6.62 12.83 7.62
CA ASP A 138 -7.24 12.44 8.88
C ASP A 138 -6.30 11.59 9.74
N PHE A 139 -5.37 10.87 9.11
CA PHE A 139 -4.24 10.18 9.73
C PHE A 139 -3.11 10.02 8.70
N ILE A 140 -1.90 9.67 9.16
CA ILE A 140 -0.75 9.47 8.28
C ILE A 140 -0.07 8.13 8.53
N VAL A 141 0.63 7.63 7.53
CA VAL A 141 1.47 6.43 7.64
C VAL A 141 2.92 6.81 7.45
N VAL A 142 3.75 6.64 8.47
CA VAL A 142 5.21 6.84 8.36
C VAL A 142 5.90 5.56 7.90
N GLN A 143 6.59 5.63 6.77
CA GLN A 143 7.28 4.51 6.13
C GLN A 143 8.77 4.55 6.46
N GLY A 144 9.22 3.62 7.30
CA GLY A 144 10.65 3.37 7.51
C GLY A 144 11.31 2.68 6.33
N ILE A 145 12.65 2.79 6.24
CA ILE A 145 13.48 2.18 5.18
C ILE A 145 13.36 0.65 5.13
N GLU A 146 12.88 0.02 6.20
CA GLU A 146 12.64 -1.42 6.32
C GLU A 146 11.44 -1.91 5.48
N SER A 147 10.60 -1.01 4.97
CA SER A 147 9.44 -1.36 4.14
C SER A 147 9.84 -2.04 2.82
N GLY A 148 9.02 -2.97 2.34
CA GLY A 148 9.14 -3.54 0.99
C GLY A 148 8.42 -2.68 -0.06
N GLY A 149 8.59 -2.97 -1.35
CA GLY A 149 7.95 -2.21 -2.40
C GLY A 149 8.71 -0.92 -2.73
N HIS A 150 8.04 0.06 -3.33
CA HIS A 150 8.59 1.42 -3.44
C HIS A 150 8.72 2.06 -2.05
N VAL A 151 9.86 2.70 -1.78
CA VAL A 151 10.21 3.20 -0.44
C VAL A 151 10.68 4.65 -0.53
N ARG A 152 9.90 5.56 0.08
CA ARG A 152 10.27 6.97 0.28
C ARG A 152 11.20 7.13 1.49
N GLY A 153 10.97 6.35 2.55
CA GLY A 153 11.76 6.39 3.78
C GLY A 153 13.25 6.15 3.58
N ARG A 154 14.08 7.01 4.17
CA ARG A 154 15.56 6.90 4.14
C ARG A 154 16.19 6.61 5.50
N VAL A 155 15.37 6.60 6.55
CA VAL A 155 15.79 6.34 7.94
C VAL A 155 14.98 5.18 8.52
N GLY A 156 15.46 4.61 9.62
CA GLY A 156 14.77 3.52 10.31
C GLY A 156 13.42 3.96 10.89
N LEU A 157 12.45 3.05 10.89
CA LEU A 157 11.06 3.34 11.28
C LEU A 157 10.93 4.04 12.63
N LEU A 158 11.59 3.53 13.68
CA LEU A 158 11.45 4.08 15.03
C LEU A 158 11.93 5.54 15.13
N ALA A 159 13.02 5.88 14.43
CA ALA A 159 13.54 7.24 14.43
C ALA A 159 12.64 8.21 13.66
N LEU A 160 12.01 7.76 12.56
CA LEU A 160 11.04 8.58 11.83
C LEU A 160 9.73 8.76 12.61
N LEU A 161 9.26 7.69 13.24
CA LEU A 161 8.05 7.69 14.06
C LEU A 161 8.19 8.69 15.21
N ASP A 162 9.27 8.63 15.97
CA ASP A 162 9.55 9.52 17.11
C ASP A 162 9.50 11.00 16.71
N GLN A 163 10.25 11.40 15.68
CA GLN A 163 10.24 12.77 15.15
C GLN A 163 8.85 13.24 14.71
N THR A 164 8.07 12.33 14.12
CA THR A 164 6.75 12.65 13.59
C THR A 164 5.75 12.85 14.72
N LEU A 165 5.76 11.97 15.74
CA LEU A 165 4.86 12.05 16.89
C LEU A 165 5.07 13.33 17.72
N GLU A 166 6.27 13.90 17.73
CA GLU A 166 6.52 15.20 18.38
C GLU A 166 5.97 16.40 17.61
N THR A 167 5.65 16.23 16.32
CA THR A 167 5.40 17.36 15.41
C THR A 167 3.97 17.43 14.89
N VAL A 168 3.30 16.28 14.68
CA VAL A 168 1.94 16.25 14.12
C VAL A 168 0.92 15.76 15.14
N ASP A 169 -0.26 16.38 15.12
CA ASP A 169 -1.33 16.01 16.03
C ASP A 169 -2.19 14.86 15.52
N VAL A 170 -2.29 14.61 14.21
CA VAL A 170 -3.12 13.55 13.62
C VAL A 170 -2.64 12.15 14.05
N PRO A 171 -3.50 11.10 14.04
CA PRO A 171 -3.04 9.75 14.31
C PRO A 171 -1.94 9.30 13.35
N VAL A 172 -0.95 8.57 13.88
CA VAL A 172 0.23 8.13 13.11
C VAL A 172 0.34 6.62 13.12
N LEU A 173 0.37 5.99 11.94
CA LEU A 173 0.61 4.56 11.78
C LEU A 173 2.06 4.30 11.37
N ALA A 174 2.64 3.26 11.96
CA ALA A 174 4.00 2.83 11.66
C ALA A 174 4.02 1.80 10.52
N ALA A 175 4.93 1.95 9.53
CA ALA A 175 5.10 1.01 8.42
C ALA A 175 6.56 0.62 8.18
N GLY A 176 6.83 -0.68 8.11
CA GLY A 176 8.16 -1.24 7.83
C GLY A 176 8.63 -2.20 8.93
N GLY A 177 9.01 -3.43 8.55
CA GLY A 177 9.50 -4.44 9.51
C GLY A 177 8.44 -5.02 10.48
N ILE A 178 7.15 -4.70 10.31
CA ILE A 178 6.08 -5.16 11.21
C ILE A 178 5.39 -6.39 10.62
N GLY A 179 5.74 -7.58 11.13
CA GLY A 179 5.15 -8.86 10.68
C GLY A 179 4.71 -9.81 11.80
N THR A 180 4.83 -9.40 13.07
CA THR A 180 4.50 -10.22 14.24
C THR A 180 3.77 -9.40 15.31
N GLY A 181 3.08 -10.07 16.24
CA GLY A 181 2.43 -9.40 17.38
C GLY A 181 3.41 -8.64 18.28
N ARG A 182 4.67 -9.09 18.40
CA ARG A 182 5.71 -8.38 19.16
C ARG A 182 6.12 -7.08 18.45
N ALA A 183 6.29 -7.11 17.13
CA ALA A 183 6.63 -5.93 16.36
C ALA A 183 5.48 -4.90 16.40
N LEU A 184 4.22 -5.36 16.31
CA LEU A 184 3.04 -4.51 16.50
C LEU A 184 3.04 -3.88 17.90
N ALA A 185 3.23 -4.69 18.95
CA ALA A 185 3.29 -4.18 20.33
C ALA A 185 4.42 -3.15 20.52
N ALA A 186 5.58 -3.35 19.88
CA ALA A 186 6.70 -2.43 19.97
C ALA A 186 6.38 -1.04 19.39
N VAL A 187 5.78 -0.97 18.19
CA VAL A 187 5.43 0.33 17.59
C VAL A 187 4.29 1.03 18.30
N LEU A 188 3.32 0.27 18.84
CA LEU A 188 2.26 0.82 19.68
C LEU A 188 2.83 1.39 20.99
N ALA A 189 3.79 0.69 21.61
CA ALA A 189 4.48 1.18 22.80
C ALA A 189 5.35 2.42 22.50
N ALA A 190 5.86 2.55 21.28
CA ALA A 190 6.56 3.73 20.79
C ALA A 190 5.64 4.92 20.44
N GLY A 191 4.31 4.76 20.62
CA GLY A 191 3.34 5.84 20.45
C GLY A 191 2.60 5.84 19.12
N ALA A 192 2.83 4.87 18.22
CA ALA A 192 2.01 4.74 17.02
C ALA A 192 0.56 4.37 17.40
N ASP A 193 -0.39 4.90 16.64
CA ASP A 193 -1.82 4.57 16.78
C ASP A 193 -2.19 3.25 16.11
N GLY A 194 -1.26 2.65 15.37
CA GLY A 194 -1.41 1.36 14.73
C GLY A 194 -0.27 1.07 13.78
N ALA A 195 -0.42 0.00 13.00
CA ALA A 195 0.60 -0.43 12.05
C ALA A 195 0.01 -0.63 10.65
N ARG A 196 0.76 -0.19 9.65
CA ARG A 196 0.56 -0.64 8.27
C ARG A 196 1.42 -1.87 8.01
N ILE A 197 0.78 -2.96 7.58
CA ILE A 197 1.43 -4.25 7.35
C ILE A 197 1.34 -4.61 5.86
N GLY A 198 2.50 -4.93 5.26
CA GLY A 198 2.63 -5.26 3.84
C GLY A 198 3.03 -6.71 3.61
N THR A 199 4.34 -7.01 3.64
CA THR A 199 4.93 -8.33 3.32
C THR A 199 4.19 -9.52 3.91
N ARG A 200 3.68 -9.40 5.15
CA ARG A 200 2.94 -10.47 5.82
C ARG A 200 1.61 -10.82 5.14
N PHE A 201 0.95 -9.87 4.47
CA PHE A 201 -0.28 -10.12 3.70
C PHE A 201 -0.01 -10.71 2.32
N VAL A 202 1.21 -10.59 1.77
CA VAL A 202 1.54 -11.21 0.48
C VAL A 202 1.38 -12.72 0.53
N VAL A 203 1.65 -13.34 1.68
CA VAL A 203 1.57 -14.80 1.87
C VAL A 203 0.17 -15.28 2.31
N ALA A 204 -0.81 -14.38 2.40
CA ALA A 204 -2.20 -14.76 2.69
C ALA A 204 -2.83 -15.43 1.47
N GLU A 205 -3.70 -16.42 1.69
CA GLU A 205 -4.37 -17.15 0.60
C GLU A 205 -5.24 -16.22 -0.26
N GLU A 206 -5.82 -15.19 0.35
CA GLU A 206 -6.68 -14.21 -0.31
C GLU A 206 -5.90 -13.20 -1.16
N ALA A 207 -4.59 -13.07 -0.97
CA ALA A 207 -3.74 -12.21 -1.79
C ALA A 207 -3.48 -12.78 -3.19
N GLU A 208 -3.63 -14.11 -3.35
CA GLU A 208 -3.47 -14.81 -4.63
C GLU A 208 -2.10 -14.53 -5.28
N ALA A 209 -1.07 -14.37 -4.44
CA ALA A 209 0.31 -14.19 -4.87
C ALA A 209 0.84 -15.44 -5.55
N HIS A 210 1.75 -15.25 -6.52
CA HIS A 210 2.37 -16.37 -7.21
C HIS A 210 3.08 -17.30 -6.21
N PRO A 211 2.90 -18.64 -6.27
CA PRO A 211 3.46 -19.56 -5.29
C PRO A 211 4.98 -19.46 -5.12
N THR A 212 5.73 -19.26 -6.20
CA THR A 212 7.19 -19.04 -6.14
C THR A 212 7.55 -17.77 -5.37
N TYR A 213 6.75 -16.70 -5.51
CA TYR A 213 6.97 -15.46 -4.77
C TYR A 213 6.70 -15.68 -3.27
N VAL A 214 5.62 -16.38 -2.93
CA VAL A 214 5.31 -16.75 -1.54
C VAL A 214 6.42 -17.61 -0.92
N GLN A 215 6.91 -18.62 -1.63
CA GLN A 215 8.00 -19.48 -1.16
C GLN A 215 9.29 -18.70 -0.94
N ALA A 216 9.65 -17.81 -1.87
CA ALA A 216 10.83 -16.95 -1.73
C ALA A 216 10.72 -16.03 -0.50
N LEU A 217 9.54 -15.46 -0.23
CA LEU A 217 9.32 -14.63 0.96
C LEU A 217 9.36 -15.42 2.27
N ILE A 218 8.87 -16.67 2.28
CA ILE A 218 8.92 -17.53 3.47
C ILE A 218 10.34 -17.97 3.78
N ALA A 219 11.15 -18.21 2.74
CA ALA A 219 12.54 -18.65 2.87
C ALA A 219 13.54 -17.51 3.15
N ALA A 220 13.12 -16.25 2.96
CA ALA A 220 14.01 -15.10 3.08
C ALA A 220 14.37 -14.77 4.53
N GLU A 221 15.63 -14.41 4.74
CA GLU A 221 16.15 -13.82 5.97
C GLU A 221 16.24 -12.28 5.86
N ALA A 222 16.55 -11.60 6.96
CA ALA A 222 16.56 -10.15 7.01
C ALA A 222 17.56 -9.51 6.02
N GLU A 223 18.72 -10.13 5.84
CA GLU A 223 19.84 -9.70 5.01
C GLU A 223 19.62 -9.93 3.50
N ASP A 224 18.61 -10.72 3.15
CA ASP A 224 18.30 -11.08 1.76
C ASP A 224 17.63 -9.94 1.00
N THR A 225 17.19 -8.88 1.69
CA THR A 225 16.59 -7.71 1.04
C THR A 225 17.62 -6.63 0.72
N VAL A 226 17.37 -5.92 -0.37
CA VAL A 226 18.19 -4.79 -0.82
C VAL A 226 17.31 -3.61 -1.19
N TYR A 227 17.79 -2.41 -0.86
CA TYR A 227 17.22 -1.15 -1.32
C TYR A 227 17.91 -0.75 -2.63
N THR A 228 17.16 -0.64 -3.73
CA THR A 228 17.71 -0.54 -5.08
C THR A 228 16.88 0.35 -5.99
N GLY A 229 17.51 0.93 -7.02
CA GLY A 229 16.83 1.56 -8.15
C GLY A 229 16.63 0.62 -9.35
N ALA A 230 16.94 -0.68 -9.22
CA ALA A 230 16.96 -1.60 -10.35
C ALA A 230 15.59 -1.76 -11.03
N PHE A 231 14.50 -1.84 -10.26
CA PHE A 231 13.14 -2.07 -10.77
C PHE A 231 12.45 -0.75 -11.17
N SER A 232 12.99 -0.07 -12.19
CA SER A 232 12.58 1.28 -12.59
C SER A 232 11.68 1.34 -13.84
N VAL A 233 11.37 0.21 -14.49
CA VAL A 233 10.52 0.22 -15.69
C VAL A 233 9.10 0.66 -15.31
N GLY A 234 8.67 1.80 -15.86
CA GLY A 234 7.41 2.48 -15.54
C GLY A 234 7.45 3.33 -14.25
N TRP A 235 8.57 3.31 -13.52
CA TRP A 235 8.75 3.95 -12.22
C TRP A 235 10.18 4.53 -12.09
N PRO A 236 10.54 5.54 -12.90
CA PRO A 236 11.86 6.17 -12.80
C PRO A 236 12.04 6.84 -11.44
N ASP A 237 13.26 6.82 -10.92
CA ASP A 237 13.64 7.45 -9.65
C ASP A 237 12.79 7.03 -8.44
N ALA A 238 12.24 5.81 -8.50
CA ALA A 238 11.40 5.24 -7.45
C ALA A 238 12.04 4.00 -6.80
N PRO A 239 12.99 4.18 -5.86
CA PRO A 239 13.68 3.05 -5.25
C PRO A 239 12.74 2.04 -4.60
N HIS A 240 13.14 0.79 -4.69
CA HIS A 240 12.37 -0.36 -4.28
C HIS A 240 13.19 -1.19 -3.28
N ARG A 241 12.56 -1.74 -2.24
CA ARG A 241 13.14 -2.83 -1.45
C ARG A 241 12.58 -4.16 -1.90
N CYS A 242 13.45 -5.01 -2.43
CA CYS A 242 13.11 -6.33 -2.93
C CYS A 242 14.13 -7.37 -2.43
N LEU A 243 13.85 -8.66 -2.72
CA LEU A 243 14.83 -9.72 -2.52
C LEU A 243 16.01 -9.53 -3.48
N ARG A 244 17.23 -9.70 -2.98
CA ARG A 244 18.46 -9.63 -3.76
C ARG A 244 18.45 -10.63 -4.92
N SER A 245 17.93 -11.83 -4.67
CA SER A 245 17.74 -12.88 -5.69
C SER A 245 16.90 -12.39 -6.87
N ALA A 246 15.90 -11.53 -6.66
CA ALA A 246 15.12 -10.98 -7.77
C ALA A 246 15.96 -10.09 -8.70
N ILE A 247 16.95 -9.36 -8.16
CA ILE A 247 17.90 -8.60 -8.99
C ILE A 247 18.84 -9.55 -9.73
N GLU A 248 19.38 -10.55 -9.03
CA GLU A 248 20.32 -11.52 -9.60
C GLU A 248 19.68 -12.28 -10.78
N GLU A 249 18.46 -12.79 -10.61
CA GLU A 249 17.70 -13.47 -11.66
C GLU A 249 17.37 -12.53 -12.83
N ALA A 250 16.91 -11.30 -12.55
CA ALA A 250 16.63 -10.31 -13.60
C ALA A 250 17.90 -9.82 -14.33
N THR A 251 19.06 -9.87 -13.69
CA THR A 251 20.35 -9.58 -14.34
C THR A 251 20.83 -10.75 -15.19
N ALA A 252 20.62 -11.99 -14.73
CA ALA A 252 21.02 -13.20 -15.44
C ALA A 252 20.12 -13.53 -16.65
N PHE A 253 18.86 -13.07 -16.64
CA PHE A 253 17.91 -13.35 -17.71
C PHE A 253 18.30 -12.67 -19.04
N GLU A 254 18.46 -13.49 -20.09
CA GLU A 254 18.71 -13.02 -21.45
C GLU A 254 17.39 -12.73 -22.17
N GLY A 255 17.01 -11.46 -22.25
CA GLY A 255 15.80 -11.02 -22.95
C GLY A 255 15.17 -9.79 -22.30
N ASP A 256 14.09 -9.31 -22.90
CA ASP A 256 13.32 -8.18 -22.37
C ASP A 256 12.05 -8.62 -21.64
N VAL A 257 11.35 -9.63 -22.16
CA VAL A 257 10.10 -10.14 -21.57
C VAL A 257 10.40 -11.38 -20.74
N VAL A 258 10.21 -11.27 -19.43
CA VAL A 258 10.43 -12.37 -18.46
C VAL A 258 9.19 -13.23 -18.30
N GLY A 259 8.02 -12.71 -18.66
CA GLY A 259 6.77 -13.43 -18.50
C GLY A 259 5.57 -12.64 -18.99
N GLU A 260 4.39 -13.04 -18.55
CA GLU A 260 3.12 -12.40 -18.86
C GLU A 260 2.21 -12.39 -17.63
N ARG A 261 1.34 -11.38 -17.54
CA ARG A 261 0.28 -11.30 -16.54
C ARG A 261 -1.07 -11.04 -17.19
N PHE A 262 -2.15 -11.43 -16.53
CA PHE A 262 -3.49 -11.08 -16.97
C PHE A 262 -3.86 -9.66 -16.51
N ALA A 263 -4.12 -8.76 -17.47
CA ALA A 263 -4.63 -7.43 -17.21
C ALA A 263 -6.16 -7.47 -17.21
N ALA A 264 -6.79 -7.62 -16.04
CA ALA A 264 -8.23 -7.81 -15.92
C ALA A 264 -9.06 -6.68 -16.56
N HIS A 265 -8.60 -5.43 -16.52
CA HIS A 265 -9.30 -4.30 -17.14
C HIS A 265 -9.21 -4.30 -18.67
N GLU A 266 -8.20 -4.95 -19.26
CA GLU A 266 -8.01 -5.07 -20.72
C GLU A 266 -8.43 -6.44 -21.26
N GLN A 267 -8.79 -7.37 -20.37
CA GLN A 267 -9.16 -8.77 -20.69
C GLN A 267 -8.12 -9.46 -21.59
N LYS A 268 -6.83 -9.17 -21.39
CA LYS A 268 -5.73 -9.73 -22.18
C LYS A 268 -4.50 -10.04 -21.33
N ARG A 269 -3.62 -10.90 -21.84
CA ARG A 269 -2.29 -11.06 -21.29
C ARG A 269 -1.39 -9.92 -21.78
N VAL A 270 -0.60 -9.37 -20.88
CA VAL A 270 0.37 -8.31 -21.16
C VAL A 270 1.76 -8.77 -20.74
N PRO A 271 2.80 -8.40 -21.49
CA PRO A 271 4.17 -8.79 -21.17
C PRO A 271 4.59 -8.20 -19.83
N VAL A 272 5.40 -8.98 -19.11
CA VAL A 272 6.17 -8.55 -17.95
C VAL A 272 7.60 -8.32 -18.41
N HIS A 273 8.05 -7.08 -18.31
CA HIS A 273 9.40 -6.73 -18.71
C HIS A 273 10.38 -6.97 -17.57
N ARG A 274 11.61 -7.32 -17.93
CA ARG A 274 12.73 -7.42 -17.01
C ARG A 274 12.91 -6.08 -16.29
N PHE A 275 13.12 -6.12 -14.98
CA PHE A 275 13.16 -4.93 -14.11
C PHE A 275 11.86 -4.11 -14.04
N GLN A 276 10.71 -4.66 -14.43
CA GLN A 276 9.41 -4.06 -14.16
C GLN A 276 9.00 -4.24 -12.69
N SER A 277 8.64 -3.13 -12.04
CA SER A 277 8.03 -3.16 -10.70
C SER A 277 6.61 -3.71 -10.83
N MET A 278 6.41 -4.95 -10.40
CA MET A 278 5.09 -5.55 -10.28
C MET A 278 5.06 -6.68 -9.25
N THR A 279 3.88 -6.92 -8.68
CA THR A 279 3.63 -8.04 -7.79
C THR A 279 3.04 -9.20 -8.57
N ALA A 280 3.76 -10.32 -8.64
CA ALA A 280 3.31 -11.51 -9.36
C ALA A 280 2.12 -12.16 -8.63
N THR A 281 1.03 -12.39 -9.37
CA THR A 281 -0.16 -13.13 -8.93
C THR A 281 -0.14 -14.56 -9.48
N GLN A 282 -1.05 -15.41 -9.02
CA GLN A 282 -1.22 -16.78 -9.51
C GLN A 282 -1.44 -16.90 -11.04
N ASP A 283 -1.91 -15.83 -11.70
CA ASP A 283 -2.12 -15.80 -13.16
C ASP A 283 -0.87 -15.39 -13.97
N THR A 284 0.21 -15.05 -13.26
CA THR A 284 1.50 -14.69 -13.86
C THR A 284 2.20 -15.94 -14.36
N THR A 285 2.76 -15.91 -15.57
CA THR A 285 3.47 -17.03 -16.19
C THR A 285 4.81 -16.56 -16.75
N GLY A 286 5.75 -17.48 -16.95
CA GLY A 286 7.14 -17.17 -17.32
C GLY A 286 8.00 -17.40 -16.11
#